data_AF-A0A516H705-F1
#
_entry.id   AF-A0A516H705-F1
#
_cell.length_a   1.000
_cell.length_b   1.000
_cell.length_c   1.000
_cell.angle_alpha   90.00
_cell.angle_beta   90.00
_cell.angle_gamma   90.00
#
_symmetry.space_group_name_H-M   'P 1'
#
loop_
_entity.id
_entity.type
_entity.pdbx_description
1 polymer ?
#
loop_
_entity_poly.entity_id
_entity_poly.type
_entity_poly.pdbx_seq_one_letter_code
_entity_poly.pdbx_strand_id
1 'polypeptide(L)' 'MSDSQARGERLQIMLTQEELTALDDWRFKRQMPSRAAAVRELLRRGLAAEGFDLAERTQKSKTFGVIDTNASSND' A
#
# COMPACT_ATOMS: atom_id res chain seq x y z
N MET A 1 -5.99 27.98 20.20
CA MET A 1 -5.21 26.72 20.10
C MET A 1 -6.13 25.69 19.50
N SER A 2 -6.06 25.51 18.18
CA SER A 2 -6.96 24.60 17.47
C SER A 2 -6.33 23.21 17.49
N ASP A 3 -6.57 22.45 18.56
CA ASP A 3 -6.40 21.00 18.57
C ASP A 3 -7.51 20.39 17.71
N SER A 4 -7.39 20.58 16.40
CA SER A 4 -8.09 19.75 15.43
C SER A 4 -7.44 18.38 15.53
N GLN A 5 -7.88 17.57 16.52
CA GLN A 5 -7.66 16.12 16.53
C GLN A 5 -7.73 15.66 15.09
N ALA A 6 -6.61 15.24 14.53
CA ALA A 6 -6.50 14.80 13.15
C ALA A 6 -7.43 13.59 12.98
N ARG A 7 -8.71 13.86 12.69
CA ARG A 7 -9.69 12.84 12.37
C ARG A 7 -9.21 12.29 11.05
N GLY A 8 -8.55 11.14 11.11
CA GLY A 8 -8.08 10.46 9.93
C GLY A 8 -9.26 10.29 8.97
N GLU A 9 -9.07 10.69 7.72
CA GLU A 9 -10.07 10.47 6.68
C GLU A 9 -10.14 8.99 6.33
N ARG A 10 -11.34 8.48 6.06
CA ARG A 10 -11.55 7.09 5.66
C ARG A 10 -11.31 6.96 4.16
N LEU A 11 -10.21 6.31 3.79
CA LEU A 11 -9.93 5.93 2.41
C LEU A 11 -10.60 4.58 2.09
N GLN A 12 -11.43 4.55 1.05
CA GLN A 12 -11.92 3.30 0.44
C GLN A 12 -11.07 2.98 -0.78
N ILE A 13 -10.54 1.76 -0.84
CA ILE A 13 -9.77 1.25 -1.98
C ILE A 13 -10.27 -0.13 -2.34
N MET A 14 -10.27 -0.42 -3.65
CA MET A 14 -10.54 -1.75 -4.17
C MET A 14 -9.21 -2.46 -4.34
N LEU A 15 -9.08 -3.62 -3.73
CA LEU A 15 -7.91 -4.49 -3.84
C LEU A 15 -8.38 -5.84 -4.38
N THR A 16 -7.55 -6.49 -5.18
CA THR A 16 -7.82 -7.87 -5.58
C THR A 16 -7.66 -8.81 -4.38
N GLN A 17 -8.17 -10.04 -4.51
CA GLN A 17 -8.05 -11.03 -3.44
C GLN A 17 -6.57 -11.33 -3.12
N GLU A 18 -5.72 -11.34 -4.14
CA GLU A 18 -4.28 -11.60 -3.99
C GLU A 18 -3.59 -10.47 -3.23
N GLU A 19 -3.93 -9.21 -3.53
CA GLU A 19 -3.37 -8.04 -2.84
C GLU A 19 -3.81 -7.98 -1.37
N LEU A 20 -5.07 -8.35 -1.10
CA LEU A 20 -5.57 -8.47 0.28
C LEU A 20 -4.81 -9.53 1.07
N THR A 21 -4.54 -10.69 0.46
CA THR A 21 -3.75 -11.76 1.09
C THR A 21 -2.32 -11.31 1.35
N ALA A 22 -1.66 -10.68 0.36
CA ALA A 22 -0.30 -10.16 0.50
C ALA A 22 -0.21 -9.12 1.64
N LEU A 23 -1.20 -8.23 1.75
CA LEU A 23 -1.30 -7.25 2.84
C LEU A 23 -1.44 -7.94 4.21
N ASP A 24 -2.29 -8.95 4.32
CA ASP A 24 -2.49 -9.69 5.57
C ASP A 24 -1.24 -10.49 5.96
N ASP A 25 -0.58 -11.18 5.03
CA ASP A 25 0.66 -11.90 5.28
C ASP A 25 1.76 -10.97 5.80
N TRP A 26 1.90 -9.82 5.17
CA TRP A 26 2.85 -8.80 5.61
C TRP A 26 2.48 -8.24 6.99
N ARG A 27 1.19 -8.03 7.26
CA ARG A 27 0.68 -7.60 8.57
C ARG A 27 1.08 -8.60 9.65
N PHE A 28 0.89 -9.91 9.40
CA PHE A 28 1.27 -10.96 10.33
C PHE A 28 2.78 -11.03 10.55
N LYS A 29 3.58 -10.98 9.46
CA LYS A 29 5.05 -10.95 9.55
C LYS A 29 5.58 -9.79 10.39
N ARG A 30 4.89 -8.65 10.38
CA ARG A 30 5.26 -7.44 11.14
C ARG A 30 4.49 -7.25 12.45
N GLN A 31 3.69 -8.25 12.86
CA GLN A 31 2.88 -8.22 14.08
C GLN A 31 2.01 -6.95 14.19
N MET A 32 1.50 -6.49 13.05
CA MET A 32 0.71 -5.26 12.98
C MET A 32 -0.71 -5.53 13.48
N PRO A 33 -1.26 -4.69 14.39
CA PRO A 33 -2.51 -4.99 15.09
C PRO A 33 -3.77 -4.82 14.22
N SER A 34 -3.68 -4.17 13.07
CA SER A 34 -4.81 -3.98 12.15
C SER A 34 -4.35 -3.81 10.71
N ARG A 35 -5.26 -4.06 9.74
CA ARG A 35 -5.01 -3.76 8.32
C ARG A 35 -4.73 -2.28 8.11
N ALA A 36 -5.45 -1.39 8.79
CA ALA A 36 -5.23 0.06 8.71
C ALA A 36 -3.82 0.45 9.18
N ALA A 37 -3.31 -0.18 10.25
CA ALA A 37 -1.93 0.03 10.69
C ALA A 37 -0.94 -0.43 9.61
N ALA A 38 -1.19 -1.60 8.99
CA ALA A 38 -0.33 -2.11 7.94
C ALA A 38 -0.31 -1.21 6.70
N VAL A 39 -1.47 -0.73 6.24
CA VAL A 39 -1.57 0.19 5.10
C VAL A 39 -0.86 1.52 5.40
N ARG A 40 -1.04 2.10 6.60
CA ARG A 40 -0.31 3.31 6.99
C ARG A 40 1.21 3.12 7.02
N GLU A 41 1.64 1.97 7.50
CA GLU A 41 3.06 1.62 7.53
C GLU A 41 3.64 1.43 6.13
N LEU A 42 2.90 0.79 5.22
CA LEU A 42 3.28 0.68 3.80
C LEU A 42 3.36 2.06 3.14
N LEU A 43 2.37 2.93 3.35
CA LEU A 43 2.37 4.30 2.83
C LEU A 43 3.58 5.08 3.34
N ARG A 44 3.88 5.02 4.65
CA ARG A 44 5.03 5.72 5.22
C ARG A 44 6.35 5.25 4.61
N ARG A 45 6.49 3.94 4.40
CA ARG A 45 7.70 3.35 3.79
C ARG A 45 7.81 3.65 2.31
N GLY A 46 6.68 3.67 1.58
CA GLY A 46 6.64 4.06 0.18
C GLY A 46 7.04 5.53 -0.02
N LEU A 47 6.56 6.43 0.84
CA LEU A 47 6.91 7.86 0.80
C LEU A 47 8.35 8.13 1.23
N ALA A 48 8.93 7.30 2.10
CA ALA A 48 10.31 7.41 2.53
C ALA A 48 11.30 6.65 1.62
N ALA A 49 10.81 5.88 0.64
CA ALA A 49 11.67 5.16 -0.29
C ALA A 49 12.17 6.10 -1.39
N GLU A 50 13.49 6.15 -1.59
CA GLU A 50 14.17 7.04 -2.56
C GLU A 50 13.69 6.88 -4.03
N GLY A 51 12.96 5.81 -4.35
CA GLY A 51 12.36 5.57 -5.67
C GLY A 51 11.03 6.30 -5.94
N PHE A 52 10.44 6.98 -4.94
CA PHE A 52 9.17 7.70 -5.11
C PHE A 52 9.33 9.00 -5.92
N ASP A 53 10.49 9.67 -5.82
CA ASP A 53 10.83 10.84 -6.64
C ASP A 53 11.14 10.47 -8.11
N LEU A 54 11.46 9.21 -8.37
CA LEU A 54 11.75 8.65 -9.70
C LEU A 54 10.52 8.04 -10.38
N ALA A 55 9.40 7.88 -9.68
CA ALA A 55 8.15 7.47 -10.29
C ALA A 55 7.64 8.61 -11.18
N GLU A 56 8.02 8.59 -12.46
CA GLU A 56 7.57 9.53 -13.47
C GLU A 56 6.06 9.77 -13.30
N ARG A 57 5.69 11.05 -13.17
CA ARG A 57 4.34 11.58 -12.90
C ARG A 57 3.26 11.15 -13.90
N THR A 58 3.61 10.29 -14.85
CA THR A 58 2.85 9.85 -16.02
C THR A 58 2.60 8.33 -16.02
N GLN A 59 3.02 7.58 -15.00
CA GLN A 59 2.63 6.18 -14.89
C GLN A 59 1.14 6.06 -14.50
N LYS A 60 0.38 5.36 -15.35
CA LYS A 60 -1.07 5.17 -15.17
C LYS A 60 -1.34 4.45 -13.84
N SER A 61 -2.35 4.90 -13.10
CA SER A 61 -2.79 4.31 -11.82
C SER A 61 -3.07 2.80 -11.91
N LYS A 62 -3.32 2.28 -13.11
CA LYS A 62 -3.57 0.86 -13.41
C LYS A 62 -2.33 -0.04 -13.26
N THR A 63 -1.13 0.54 -13.15
CA THR A 63 0.14 -0.22 -13.09
C THR A 63 0.71 -0.34 -11.66
N PHE A 64 0.12 0.34 -10.67
CA PHE A 64 0.54 0.24 -9.27
C PHE A 64 -0.06 -1.01 -8.60
N GLY A 65 0.41 -2.20 -9.01
CA GLY A 65 0.11 -3.46 -8.32
C GLY A 65 1.07 -3.68 -7.15
N VAL A 66 0.57 -4.23 -6.04
CA VAL A 66 1.44 -4.69 -4.92
C VAL A 66 2.19 -5.98 -5.28
N ILE A 67 1.72 -6.66 -6.33
CA ILE A 67 2.23 -7.93 -6.83
C ILE A 67 2.57 -7.71 -8.30
N ASP A 68 3.81 -8.03 -8.68
CA ASP A 68 4.18 -8.11 -10.08
C ASP A 68 3.38 -9.25 -10.74
N THR A 69 2.49 -8.91 -11.66
CA THR A 69 1.89 -9.88 -12.61
C THR A 69 2.93 -10.38 -13.64
N ASN A 70 4.19 -10.57 -13.24
CA ASN A 70 5.27 -11.08 -14.09
C ASN A 70 5.80 -12.46 -13.65
N ALA A 71 5.06 -13.19 -12.81
CA ALA A 71 5.44 -14.54 -12.38
C ALA A 71 4.53 -15.67 -12.90
N SER A 72 3.71 -15.41 -13.93
CA SER A 72 2.85 -16.44 -14.54
C SER A 72 2.61 -16.22 -16.03
N SER A 73 3.65 -15.98 -16.81
CA SER A 73 3.61 -16.32 -18.25
C SER A 73 4.23 -17.70 -18.42
N ASN A 74 3.33 -18.68 -18.43
CA ASN A 74 3.53 -20.11 -18.64
C ASN A 74 3.74 -20.41 -20.13
N ASP A 75 4.86 -21.02 -20.51
CA ASP A 75 4.95 -22.20 -21.41
C ASP A 75 6.37 -22.78 -21.41
#